data_AF-A0A418SV11-F1
#
_entry.id   AF-A0A418SV11-F1
#
_cell.length_a   1.000
_cell.length_b   1.000
_cell.length_c   1.000
_cell.angle_alpha   90.00
_cell.angle_beta   90.00
_cell.angle_gamma   90.00
#
_symmetry.space_group_name_H-M   'P 1'
#
loop_
_entity.id
_entity.type
_entity.pdbx_description
1 polymer ?
#
loop_
_entity_poly.entity_id
_entity_poly.type
_entity_poly.pdbx_seq_one_letter_code
_entity_poly.pdbx_strand_id
1 'polypeptide(L)'
;MYEERTLHYKELLILKTIAETLNQNHDMKPMLQSTLEKLLELTGLKTGWIFLADDEPIYHHVADHNLPPALARNDKESMRGEVCFCLQLYWRDSLNQAVNIIECERLHDSVKQSLGDTNNLTHHATVPLTICGERFGLLNVGSPGKEHFSDEELALLEGVAYQIGTAVERTRLLEQKEKLAVDNIARYIVDYYNSTNEVTRHIWAINNLRELLLTVVLNIGTYFDWPTVAIAVHHGNRLLLRALYDNENARVLNESRLHAEEESTDIIHQAFLERTVCQSKDTPFSFAALQPSQHMYSTAIPLQKQEPQLGNEPLGVLLIGRELSTFSGLEIKILTTLADHISLAMERIRLYDEWQDLLLSEERNRLALDLHDSVNQKLFSLSLTAQGIKELLKDENPLVADGISDIQKLSQETLSEMRTLIWQLRPYSAEKGMLASLKEYASKLGIHVTLQMKDDVQFTEKVEKTLWRIGQEAINNVSKHARTNRATIKIQSIEDHIQMSIIDYGCGFVPEQAETKLVTLGISSMNERAAQVNGSLKINSTEGKGTIVAVTVPRSREN
;
A
#
# COMPACT_ATOMS: atom_id res chain seq x y z
N MET A 1 51.66 -40.52 -46.64
CA MET A 1 51.05 -39.31 -47.26
C MET A 1 49.56 -39.40 -47.56
N TYR A 2 49.04 -40.34 -48.39
CA TYR A 2 47.59 -40.41 -48.67
C TYR A 2 46.81 -41.08 -47.52
N GLU A 3 47.33 -42.18 -46.97
CA GLU A 3 46.72 -42.91 -45.83
C GLU A 3 46.71 -42.09 -44.52
N GLU A 4 47.81 -41.39 -44.19
CA GLU A 4 47.87 -40.48 -43.03
C GLU A 4 46.85 -39.33 -43.14
N ARG A 5 46.62 -38.78 -44.35
CA ARG A 5 45.62 -37.74 -44.57
C ARG A 5 44.20 -38.27 -44.37
N THR A 6 43.93 -39.51 -44.75
CA THR A 6 42.63 -40.15 -44.56
C THR A 6 42.36 -40.47 -43.09
N LEU A 7 43.39 -40.91 -42.34
CA LEU A 7 43.29 -41.18 -40.91
C LEU A 7 43.00 -39.90 -40.11
N HIS A 8 43.78 -38.84 -40.36
CA HIS A 8 43.58 -37.55 -39.69
C HIS A 8 42.22 -36.91 -40.00
N TYR A 9 41.72 -37.08 -41.24
CA TYR A 9 40.36 -36.64 -41.59
C TYR A 9 39.28 -37.40 -40.81
N LYS A 10 39.48 -38.70 -40.58
CA LYS A 10 38.55 -39.52 -39.79
C LYS A 10 38.53 -39.08 -38.32
N GLU A 11 39.68 -38.80 -37.71
CA GLU A 11 39.76 -38.28 -36.34
C GLU A 11 39.02 -36.94 -36.18
N LEU A 12 39.23 -36.01 -37.12
CA LEU A 12 38.52 -34.72 -37.11
C LEU A 12 37.01 -34.90 -37.23
N LEU A 13 36.55 -35.87 -38.04
CA LEU A 13 35.13 -36.17 -38.16
C LEU A 13 34.56 -36.75 -36.86
N ILE A 14 35.31 -37.62 -36.18
CA ILE A 14 34.93 -38.17 -34.87
C ILE A 14 34.78 -37.04 -33.85
N LEU A 15 35.81 -36.21 -33.68
CA LEU A 15 35.79 -35.09 -32.74
C LEU A 15 34.67 -34.09 -33.06
N LYS A 16 34.38 -33.85 -34.34
CA LYS A 16 33.27 -33.00 -34.76
C LYS A 16 31.91 -33.59 -34.34
N THR A 17 31.67 -34.86 -34.65
CA THR A 17 30.38 -35.50 -34.35
C THR A 17 30.16 -35.69 -32.85
N ILE A 18 31.23 -35.93 -32.09
CA ILE A 18 31.17 -35.95 -30.62
C ILE A 18 30.79 -34.57 -30.08
N ALA A 19 31.44 -33.50 -30.55
CA ALA A 19 31.07 -32.14 -30.17
C ALA A 19 29.60 -31.81 -30.51
N GLU A 20 29.09 -32.25 -31.68
CA GLU A 20 27.68 -32.09 -32.05
C GLU A 20 26.75 -32.85 -31.10
N THR A 21 27.13 -34.07 -30.68
CA THR A 21 26.34 -34.91 -29.75
C THR A 21 26.29 -34.31 -28.35
N LEU A 22 27.42 -33.81 -27.85
CA LEU A 22 27.54 -33.12 -26.57
C LEU A 22 26.70 -31.83 -26.50
N ASN A 23 26.31 -31.26 -27.64
CA ASN A 23 25.50 -30.05 -27.72
C ASN A 23 23.98 -30.32 -27.81
N GLN A 24 23.54 -31.57 -27.89
CA GLN A 24 22.13 -31.92 -28.04
C GLN A 24 21.40 -32.12 -26.70
N ASN A 25 22.13 -32.43 -25.63
CA ASN A 25 21.57 -32.74 -24.32
C ASN A 25 21.89 -31.63 -23.31
N HIS A 26 20.89 -31.24 -22.52
CA HIS A 26 21.05 -30.25 -21.46
C HIS A 26 21.46 -30.88 -20.13
N ASP A 27 21.09 -32.14 -19.90
CA ASP A 27 21.40 -32.89 -18.68
C ASP A 27 22.69 -33.70 -18.81
N MET A 28 23.47 -33.75 -17.72
CA MET A 28 24.77 -34.41 -17.69
C MET A 28 24.72 -35.91 -18.00
N LYS A 29 23.84 -36.69 -17.34
CA LYS A 29 23.83 -38.16 -17.51
C LYS A 29 23.43 -38.60 -18.93
N PRO A 30 22.33 -38.09 -19.53
CA PRO A 30 21.98 -38.40 -20.92
C PRO A 30 23.05 -37.95 -21.92
N MET A 31 23.72 -36.82 -21.65
CA MET A 31 24.83 -36.34 -22.47
C MET A 31 26.01 -37.32 -22.45
N LEU A 32 26.43 -37.77 -21.26
CA LEU A 32 27.53 -38.74 -21.13
C LEU A 32 27.19 -40.09 -21.78
N GLN A 33 25.96 -40.58 -21.59
CA GLN A 33 25.48 -41.82 -22.20
C GLN A 33 25.48 -41.77 -23.73
N SER A 34 24.84 -40.76 -24.32
CA SER A 34 24.78 -40.62 -25.79
C SER A 34 26.16 -40.39 -26.41
N THR A 35 27.02 -39.63 -25.74
CA THR A 35 28.41 -39.41 -26.19
C THR A 35 29.22 -40.69 -26.17
N LEU A 36 29.07 -41.51 -25.13
CA LEU A 36 29.73 -42.81 -25.03
C LEU A 36 29.28 -43.75 -26.16
N GLU A 37 27.97 -43.84 -26.41
CA GLU A 37 27.42 -44.65 -27.51
C GLU A 37 27.98 -44.19 -28.86
N LYS A 38 27.98 -42.87 -29.09
CA LYS A 38 28.47 -42.30 -30.35
C LYS A 38 29.96 -42.48 -30.54
N LEU A 39 30.74 -42.38 -29.46
CA LEU A 39 32.17 -42.62 -29.46
C LEU A 39 32.48 -44.05 -29.91
N LEU A 40 31.80 -45.04 -29.32
CA LEU A 40 32.00 -46.45 -29.64
C LEU A 40 31.56 -46.75 -31.08
N GLU A 41 30.44 -46.18 -31.54
CA GLU A 41 29.96 -46.31 -32.93
C GLU A 41 31.03 -45.81 -33.93
N LEU A 42 31.60 -44.64 -33.70
CA LEU A 42 32.49 -43.97 -34.65
C LEU A 42 33.93 -44.51 -34.63
N THR A 43 34.42 -44.93 -33.46
CA THR A 43 35.75 -45.53 -33.30
C THR A 43 35.76 -47.02 -33.66
N GLY A 44 34.59 -47.67 -33.63
CA GLY A 44 34.45 -49.11 -33.82
C GLY A 44 34.74 -49.92 -32.55
N LEU A 45 35.05 -49.26 -31.44
CA LEU A 45 35.22 -49.88 -30.13
C LEU A 45 33.90 -50.50 -29.67
N LYS A 46 33.97 -51.59 -28.90
CA LYS A 46 32.79 -52.44 -28.62
C LYS A 46 32.14 -52.21 -27.28
N THR A 47 32.88 -51.73 -26.29
CA THR A 47 32.36 -51.50 -24.93
C THR A 47 32.97 -50.25 -24.32
N GLY A 48 32.26 -49.61 -23.42
CA GLY A 48 32.81 -48.55 -22.59
C GLY A 48 31.93 -48.20 -21.41
N TRP A 49 32.48 -47.48 -20.44
CA TRP A 49 31.79 -47.02 -19.24
C TRP A 49 32.47 -45.80 -18.62
N ILE A 50 31.68 -44.97 -17.95
CA ILE A 50 32.13 -43.73 -17.31
C ILE A 50 31.83 -43.80 -15.80
N PHE A 51 32.86 -43.47 -15.01
CA PHE A 51 32.71 -43.18 -13.59
C PHE A 51 32.87 -41.69 -13.35
N LEU A 52 31.98 -41.12 -12.53
CA LEU A 52 32.28 -39.88 -11.81
C LEU A 52 32.86 -40.26 -10.46
N ALA A 53 33.93 -39.61 -10.04
CA ALA A 53 34.64 -39.96 -8.82
C ALA A 53 34.87 -38.70 -7.99
N ASP A 54 34.36 -38.72 -6.77
CA ASP A 54 34.53 -37.67 -5.78
C ASP A 54 35.72 -38.05 -4.87
N ASP A 55 35.60 -37.88 -3.55
CA ASP A 55 36.60 -38.30 -2.58
C ASP A 55 36.67 -39.83 -2.45
N GLU A 56 37.86 -40.41 -2.25
CA GLU A 56 38.01 -41.86 -2.03
C GLU A 56 37.19 -42.32 -0.80
N PRO A 57 36.38 -43.41 -0.88
CA PRO A 57 36.16 -44.33 -2.01
C PRO A 57 34.86 -44.08 -2.78
N ILE A 58 34.34 -42.85 -2.79
CA ILE A 58 33.05 -42.46 -3.37
C ILE A 58 33.19 -42.29 -4.88
N TYR A 59 32.48 -43.13 -5.62
CA TYR A 59 32.36 -43.02 -7.07
C TYR A 59 30.97 -43.47 -7.53
N HIS A 60 30.58 -42.98 -8.70
CA HIS A 60 29.28 -43.26 -9.32
C HIS A 60 29.46 -43.72 -10.76
N HIS A 61 28.91 -44.90 -11.05
CA HIS A 61 28.70 -45.36 -12.41
C HIS A 61 27.57 -44.56 -13.08
N VAL A 62 27.89 -43.77 -14.11
CA VAL A 62 26.92 -42.83 -14.72
C VAL A 62 26.53 -43.13 -16.16
N ALA A 63 27.35 -43.85 -16.91
CA ALA A 63 27.08 -44.24 -18.29
C ALA A 63 27.84 -45.52 -18.65
N ASP A 64 27.24 -46.35 -19.50
CA ASP A 64 27.87 -47.55 -20.05
C ASP A 64 27.22 -47.98 -21.36
N HIS A 65 27.98 -48.69 -22.19
CA HIS A 65 27.45 -49.27 -23.41
C HIS A 65 28.12 -50.61 -23.69
N ASN A 66 27.30 -51.65 -23.94
CA ASN A 66 27.72 -53.01 -24.25
C ASN A 66 28.70 -53.64 -23.25
N LEU A 67 28.47 -53.43 -21.95
CA LEU A 67 29.23 -54.14 -20.91
C LEU A 67 29.16 -55.66 -21.13
N PRO A 68 30.28 -56.39 -20.92
CA PRO A 68 30.25 -57.84 -20.99
C PRO A 68 29.30 -58.41 -19.92
N PRO A 69 28.68 -59.59 -20.15
CA PRO A 69 27.76 -60.22 -19.20
C PRO A 69 28.30 -60.30 -17.77
N ALA A 70 29.60 -60.57 -17.62
CA ALA A 70 30.31 -60.56 -16.34
C ALA A 70 30.17 -59.24 -15.55
N LEU A 71 30.13 -58.08 -16.23
CA LEU A 71 30.04 -56.75 -15.62
C LEU A 71 28.60 -56.20 -15.59
N ALA A 72 27.71 -56.72 -16.43
CA ALA A 72 26.31 -56.26 -16.54
C ALA A 72 25.34 -56.94 -15.54
N ARG A 73 25.78 -58.02 -14.88
CA ARG A 73 24.97 -58.81 -13.93
C ARG A 73 24.44 -58.01 -12.73
N ASN A 74 23.35 -58.48 -12.14
CA ASN A 74 22.79 -57.98 -10.88
C ASN A 74 22.67 -56.45 -10.81
N ASP A 75 22.10 -55.82 -11.84
CA ASP A 75 22.05 -54.36 -11.95
C ASP A 75 23.44 -53.68 -11.84
N LYS A 76 24.43 -54.29 -12.50
CA LYS A 76 25.82 -53.80 -12.60
C LYS A 76 26.51 -53.71 -11.24
N GLU A 77 26.27 -54.69 -10.36
CA GLU A 77 26.84 -54.77 -9.00
C GLU A 77 28.37 -54.59 -9.00
N SER A 78 29.08 -55.25 -9.92
CA SER A 78 30.54 -55.13 -10.07
C SER A 78 31.02 -53.73 -10.45
N MET A 79 30.14 -52.92 -11.04
CA MET A 79 30.43 -51.53 -11.42
C MET A 79 30.13 -50.53 -10.30
N ARG A 80 29.50 -50.99 -9.20
CA ARG A 80 29.16 -50.20 -8.01
C ARG A 80 29.84 -50.73 -6.74
N GLY A 81 30.58 -51.83 -6.84
CA GLY A 81 31.23 -52.54 -5.74
C GLY A 81 32.65 -52.05 -5.45
N GLU A 82 33.58 -52.97 -5.28
CA GLU A 82 34.95 -52.66 -4.88
C GLU A 82 35.68 -51.72 -5.86
N VAL A 83 36.59 -50.94 -5.29
CA VAL A 83 37.44 -49.98 -5.99
C VAL A 83 38.42 -50.72 -6.88
N CYS A 84 38.32 -50.52 -8.19
CA CYS A 84 39.29 -51.09 -9.13
C CYS A 84 40.56 -50.22 -9.23
N PHE A 85 41.65 -50.83 -9.72
CA PHE A 85 42.91 -50.14 -10.01
C PHE A 85 42.77 -48.81 -10.78
N CYS A 86 41.81 -48.68 -11.69
CA CYS A 86 41.60 -47.43 -12.46
C CYS A 86 41.17 -46.26 -11.57
N LEU A 87 40.29 -46.52 -10.59
CA LEU A 87 39.86 -45.54 -9.60
C LEU A 87 40.99 -45.25 -8.60
N GLN A 88 41.83 -46.24 -8.27
CA GLN A 88 43.03 -46.00 -7.47
C GLN A 88 44.03 -45.08 -8.19
N LEU A 89 44.23 -45.27 -9.51
CA LEU A 89 45.07 -44.38 -10.32
C LEU A 89 44.53 -42.95 -10.36
N TYR A 90 43.20 -42.81 -10.40
CA TYR A 90 42.53 -41.52 -10.30
C TYR A 90 42.84 -40.85 -8.95
N TRP A 91 42.52 -41.48 -7.83
CA TRP A 91 42.71 -40.86 -6.50
C TRP A 91 44.18 -40.66 -6.09
N ARG A 92 45.10 -41.49 -6.59
CA ARG A 92 46.56 -41.35 -6.35
C ARG A 92 47.26 -40.33 -7.26
N ASP A 93 46.51 -39.53 -8.00
CA ASP A 93 47.06 -38.50 -8.90
C ASP A 93 48.01 -39.04 -9.98
N SER A 94 47.81 -40.31 -10.35
CA SER A 94 48.66 -41.04 -11.31
C SER A 94 48.00 -41.18 -12.69
N LEU A 95 46.69 -40.91 -12.80
CA LEU A 95 45.94 -40.86 -14.05
C LEU A 95 45.85 -39.41 -14.57
N ASN A 96 46.94 -38.93 -15.18
CA ASN A 96 47.04 -37.56 -15.73
C ASN A 96 46.81 -37.49 -17.25
N GLN A 97 46.90 -38.63 -17.92
CA GLN A 97 46.71 -38.81 -19.36
C GLN A 97 46.04 -40.17 -19.60
N ALA A 98 45.61 -40.43 -20.82
CA ALA A 98 45.06 -41.72 -21.20
C ALA A 98 46.12 -42.83 -21.07
N VAL A 99 45.73 -43.94 -20.46
CA VAL A 99 46.63 -45.09 -20.21
C VAL A 99 46.00 -46.39 -20.66
N ASN A 100 46.85 -47.33 -21.07
CA ASN A 100 46.47 -48.72 -21.29
C ASN A 100 46.38 -49.46 -19.95
N ILE A 101 45.24 -50.09 -19.68
CA ILE A 101 45.06 -51.02 -18.57
C ILE A 101 45.19 -52.43 -19.11
N ILE A 102 46.27 -53.11 -18.70
CA ILE A 102 46.69 -54.40 -19.26
C ILE A 102 45.87 -55.56 -18.68
N GLU A 103 45.50 -55.47 -17.40
CA GLU A 103 44.62 -56.44 -16.75
C GLU A 103 43.60 -55.70 -15.87
N CYS A 104 42.34 -55.68 -16.31
CA CYS A 104 41.28 -55.09 -15.51
C CYS A 104 40.93 -56.00 -14.32
N GLU A 105 41.17 -55.52 -13.10
CA GLU A 105 40.87 -56.24 -11.84
C GLU A 105 39.45 -56.81 -11.80
N ARG A 106 38.45 -56.02 -12.22
CA ARG A 106 37.04 -56.45 -12.26
C ARG A 106 36.78 -57.61 -13.23
N LEU A 107 37.45 -57.62 -14.39
CA LEU A 107 37.33 -58.70 -15.36
C LEU A 107 38.06 -59.94 -14.88
N HIS A 108 39.25 -59.77 -14.29
CA HIS A 108 40.02 -60.86 -13.70
C HIS A 108 39.28 -61.55 -12.56
N ASP A 109 38.71 -60.77 -11.65
CA ASP A 109 37.94 -61.29 -10.53
C ASP A 109 36.66 -61.97 -11.00
N SER A 110 36.04 -61.45 -12.05
CA SER A 110 34.89 -62.09 -12.70
C SER A 110 35.24 -63.47 -13.29
N VAL A 111 36.41 -63.61 -13.91
CA VAL A 111 36.90 -64.91 -14.42
C VAL A 111 37.21 -65.85 -13.26
N LYS A 112 37.95 -65.40 -12.24
CA LYS A 112 38.30 -66.20 -11.05
C LYS A 112 37.07 -66.73 -10.32
N GLN A 113 36.06 -65.90 -10.17
CA GLN A 113 34.84 -66.22 -9.44
C GLN A 113 33.73 -66.79 -10.36
N SER A 114 34.03 -67.03 -11.65
CA SER A 114 33.09 -67.57 -12.65
C SER A 114 31.76 -66.78 -12.72
N LEU A 115 31.85 -65.44 -12.70
CA LEU A 115 30.70 -64.52 -12.59
C LEU A 115 29.98 -64.25 -13.92
N GLY A 116 30.50 -64.71 -15.05
CA GLY A 116 29.94 -64.55 -16.40
C GLY A 116 31.01 -64.47 -17.48
N ASP A 117 30.60 -64.39 -18.75
CA ASP A 117 31.50 -64.20 -19.89
C ASP A 117 32.04 -62.75 -19.92
N THR A 118 33.34 -62.59 -20.15
CA THR A 118 34.00 -61.29 -20.34
C THR A 118 34.03 -60.85 -21.80
N ASN A 119 33.50 -61.65 -22.73
CA ASN A 119 33.56 -61.45 -24.18
C ASN A 119 35.00 -61.29 -24.70
N ASN A 120 35.96 -62.02 -24.11
CA ASN A 120 37.39 -61.87 -24.39
C ASN A 120 37.91 -60.43 -24.22
N LEU A 121 37.25 -59.64 -23.37
CA LEU A 121 37.75 -58.35 -22.92
C LEU A 121 38.73 -58.59 -21.78
N THR A 122 39.97 -58.17 -21.97
CA THR A 122 41.05 -58.29 -20.97
C THR A 122 41.69 -56.93 -20.69
N HIS A 123 41.80 -56.08 -21.73
CA HIS A 123 42.41 -54.76 -21.67
C HIS A 123 41.37 -53.66 -21.97
N HIS A 124 41.61 -52.47 -21.46
CA HIS A 124 40.88 -51.27 -21.84
C HIS A 124 41.76 -50.03 -21.74
N ALA A 125 41.40 -48.96 -22.45
CA ALA A 125 41.97 -47.64 -22.21
C ALA A 125 41.19 -46.96 -21.08
N THR A 126 41.90 -46.23 -20.23
CA THR A 126 41.32 -45.39 -19.18
C THR A 126 41.78 -43.96 -19.39
N VAL A 127 40.84 -43.03 -19.50
CA VAL A 127 41.10 -41.61 -19.76
C VAL A 127 40.51 -40.78 -18.63
N PRO A 128 41.29 -39.87 -18.01
CA PRO A 128 40.74 -38.97 -17.00
C PRO A 128 39.80 -37.96 -17.64
N LEU A 129 38.65 -37.73 -17.02
CA LEU A 129 37.75 -36.63 -17.36
C LEU A 129 38.11 -35.42 -16.50
N THR A 130 38.41 -34.28 -17.15
CA THR A 130 38.86 -33.06 -16.48
C THR A 130 37.98 -31.86 -16.79
N ILE A 131 37.78 -30.98 -15.80
CA ILE A 131 37.15 -29.66 -15.93
C ILE A 131 38.14 -28.64 -15.38
N CYS A 132 38.53 -27.65 -16.18
CA CYS A 132 39.45 -26.59 -15.76
C CYS A 132 40.75 -27.07 -15.09
N GLY A 133 41.24 -28.26 -15.48
CA GLY A 133 42.45 -28.88 -14.92
C GLY A 133 42.21 -29.78 -13.70
N GLU A 134 41.01 -29.80 -13.13
CA GLU A 134 40.63 -30.71 -12.05
C GLU A 134 39.95 -31.94 -12.64
N ARG A 135 40.27 -33.13 -12.12
CA ARG A 135 39.63 -34.38 -12.54
C ARG A 135 38.31 -34.55 -11.78
N PHE A 136 37.29 -35.05 -12.48
CA PHE A 136 35.96 -35.30 -11.89
C PHE A 136 35.43 -36.71 -12.20
N GLY A 137 36.17 -37.47 -13.01
CA GLY A 137 35.79 -38.81 -13.40
C GLY A 137 36.78 -39.45 -14.33
N LEU A 138 36.42 -40.60 -14.88
CA LEU A 138 37.21 -41.33 -15.85
C LEU A 138 36.33 -42.07 -16.86
N LEU A 139 36.79 -42.11 -18.10
CA LEU A 139 36.19 -42.82 -19.22
C LEU A 139 37.01 -44.07 -19.50
N ASN A 140 36.33 -45.21 -19.60
CA ASN A 140 36.94 -46.48 -19.98
C ASN A 140 36.35 -46.96 -21.29
N VAL A 141 37.19 -47.42 -22.20
CA VAL A 141 36.76 -48.00 -23.47
C VAL A 141 37.58 -49.24 -23.82
N GLY A 142 36.93 -50.24 -24.40
CA GLY A 142 37.50 -51.56 -24.63
C GLY A 142 36.95 -52.23 -25.87
N SER A 143 37.61 -53.30 -26.32
CA SER A 143 37.11 -54.18 -27.38
C SER A 143 37.60 -55.62 -27.19
N PRO A 144 36.76 -56.63 -27.48
CA PRO A 144 37.16 -58.03 -27.49
C PRO A 144 38.47 -58.28 -28.26
N GLY A 145 39.43 -58.95 -27.63
CA GLY A 145 40.71 -59.32 -28.23
C GLY A 145 41.66 -58.15 -28.53
N LYS A 146 41.33 -56.90 -28.15
CA LYS A 146 42.26 -55.77 -28.24
C LYS A 146 43.14 -55.77 -26.99
N GLU A 147 44.44 -55.98 -27.18
CA GLU A 147 45.43 -56.03 -26.09
C GLU A 147 46.15 -54.67 -25.89
N HIS A 148 46.04 -53.75 -26.85
CA HIS A 148 46.74 -52.46 -26.76
C HIS A 148 46.03 -51.36 -27.56
N PHE A 149 46.07 -50.14 -27.02
CA PHE A 149 45.66 -48.89 -27.66
C PHE A 149 46.90 -48.09 -28.06
N SER A 150 46.97 -47.67 -29.32
CA SER A 150 48.08 -46.84 -29.83
C SER A 150 48.06 -45.44 -29.24
N ASP A 151 49.20 -44.74 -29.28
CA ASP A 151 49.29 -43.34 -28.83
C ASP A 151 48.29 -42.42 -29.57
N GLU A 152 48.01 -42.69 -30.85
CA GLU A 152 46.99 -41.96 -31.63
C GLU A 152 45.56 -42.23 -31.12
N GLU A 153 45.24 -43.48 -30.79
CA GLU A 153 43.93 -43.83 -30.20
C GLU A 153 43.76 -43.20 -28.82
N LEU A 154 44.80 -43.21 -28.00
CA LEU A 154 44.80 -42.57 -26.68
C LEU A 154 44.62 -41.04 -26.80
N ALA A 155 45.35 -40.39 -27.71
CA ALA A 155 45.23 -38.95 -27.96
C ALA A 155 43.83 -38.56 -28.46
N LEU A 156 43.21 -39.36 -29.31
CA LEU A 156 41.82 -39.14 -29.74
C LEU A 156 40.85 -39.22 -28.55
N LEU A 157 41.01 -40.23 -27.69
CA LEU A 157 40.17 -40.40 -26.51
C LEU A 157 40.37 -39.26 -25.49
N GLU A 158 41.59 -38.73 -25.34
CA GLU A 158 41.85 -37.52 -24.56
C GLU A 158 41.15 -36.29 -25.14
N GLY A 159 41.16 -36.12 -26.46
CA GLY A 159 40.42 -35.06 -27.13
C GLY A 159 38.92 -35.14 -26.85
N VAL A 160 38.36 -36.36 -26.85
CA VAL A 160 36.97 -36.61 -26.49
C VAL A 160 36.71 -36.34 -25.00
N ALA A 161 37.59 -36.78 -24.11
CA ALA A 161 37.50 -36.52 -22.67
C ALA A 161 37.54 -35.02 -22.34
N TYR A 162 38.37 -34.26 -23.05
CA TYR A 162 38.42 -32.80 -22.94
C TYR A 162 37.10 -32.16 -23.38
N GLN A 163 36.54 -32.59 -24.52
CA GLN A 163 35.23 -32.11 -24.97
C GLN A 163 34.12 -32.45 -23.97
N ILE A 164 34.11 -33.67 -23.42
CA ILE A 164 33.19 -34.07 -22.35
C ILE A 164 33.32 -33.11 -21.16
N GLY A 165 34.54 -32.85 -20.69
CA GLY A 165 34.80 -31.92 -19.60
C GLY A 165 34.21 -30.53 -19.84
N THR A 166 34.51 -29.93 -21.00
CA THR A 166 33.96 -28.61 -21.36
C THR A 166 32.43 -28.57 -21.42
N ALA A 167 31.79 -29.63 -21.91
CA ALA A 167 30.35 -29.71 -22.00
C ALA A 167 29.69 -29.88 -20.62
N VAL A 168 30.29 -30.70 -19.74
CA VAL A 168 29.84 -30.88 -18.35
C VAL A 168 29.91 -29.56 -17.59
N GLU A 169 31.01 -28.81 -17.72
CA GLU A 169 31.14 -27.50 -17.06
C GLU A 169 30.10 -26.50 -17.56
N ARG A 170 29.84 -26.47 -18.87
CA ARG A 170 28.78 -25.62 -19.43
C ARG A 170 27.41 -25.94 -18.83
N THR A 171 27.03 -27.22 -18.77
CA THR A 171 25.75 -27.64 -18.16
C THR A 171 25.67 -27.21 -16.69
N ARG A 172 26.74 -27.44 -15.91
CA ARG A 172 26.82 -27.04 -14.50
C ARG A 172 26.63 -25.53 -14.31
N LEU A 173 27.29 -24.71 -15.14
CA LEU A 173 27.17 -23.25 -15.07
C LEU A 173 25.77 -22.75 -15.45
N LEU A 174 25.10 -23.40 -16.41
CA LEU A 174 23.72 -23.07 -16.78
C LEU A 174 22.75 -23.36 -15.62
N GLU A 175 22.84 -24.55 -15.02
CA GLU A 175 22.02 -24.92 -13.85
C GLU A 175 22.24 -23.96 -12.67
N GLN A 176 23.50 -23.58 -12.38
CA GLN A 176 23.82 -22.61 -11.34
C GLN A 176 23.22 -21.24 -11.63
N LYS A 177 23.32 -20.77 -12.87
CA LYS A 177 22.75 -19.48 -13.28
C LYS A 177 21.22 -19.48 -13.17
N GLU A 178 20.57 -20.55 -13.58
CA GLU A 178 19.12 -20.72 -13.44
C GLU A 178 18.70 -20.72 -11.97
N LYS A 179 19.41 -21.48 -11.12
CA LYS A 179 19.16 -21.50 -9.67
C LYS A 179 19.31 -20.12 -9.04
N LEU A 180 20.41 -19.41 -9.35
CA LEU A 180 20.63 -18.04 -8.86
C LEU A 180 19.54 -17.08 -9.34
N ALA A 181 19.07 -17.22 -10.58
CA ALA A 181 17.99 -16.40 -11.11
C ALA A 181 16.67 -16.65 -10.34
N VAL A 182 16.33 -17.92 -10.08
CA VAL A 182 15.15 -18.30 -9.29
C VAL A 182 15.25 -17.75 -7.86
N ASP A 183 16.40 -17.93 -7.21
CA ASP A 183 16.62 -17.45 -5.83
C ASP A 183 16.53 -15.92 -5.73
N ASN A 184 17.05 -15.18 -6.73
CA ASN A 184 16.96 -13.73 -6.78
C ASN A 184 15.52 -13.24 -6.97
N ILE A 185 14.75 -13.89 -7.85
CA ILE A 185 13.32 -13.57 -8.05
C ILE A 185 12.53 -13.87 -6.77
N ALA A 186 12.78 -15.01 -6.13
CA ALA A 186 12.13 -15.37 -4.88
C ALA A 186 12.38 -14.33 -3.78
N ARG A 187 13.64 -13.89 -3.63
CA ARG A 187 14.00 -12.84 -2.67
C ARG A 187 13.30 -11.53 -2.98
N TYR A 188 13.32 -11.09 -4.24
CA TYR A 188 12.62 -9.89 -4.69
C TYR A 188 11.13 -9.91 -4.32
N ILE A 189 10.45 -11.05 -4.54
CA ILE A 189 9.04 -11.21 -4.17
C ILE A 189 8.83 -11.10 -2.66
N VAL A 190 9.65 -11.81 -1.86
CA VAL A 190 9.55 -11.79 -0.38
C VAL A 190 9.74 -10.38 0.17
N ASP A 191 10.75 -9.66 -0.31
CA ASP A 191 11.05 -8.29 0.13
C ASP A 191 9.88 -7.35 -0.19
N TYR A 192 9.31 -7.45 -1.40
CA TYR A 192 8.13 -6.65 -1.79
C TYR A 192 6.89 -6.94 -0.92
N TYR A 193 6.62 -8.20 -0.58
CA TYR A 193 5.52 -8.55 0.34
C TYR A 193 5.77 -8.02 1.75
N ASN A 194 7.00 -8.10 2.25
CA ASN A 194 7.36 -7.53 3.55
C ASN A 194 7.16 -6.01 3.58
N SER A 195 7.65 -5.30 2.55
CA SER A 195 7.41 -3.86 2.37
C SER A 195 5.91 -3.54 2.35
N THR A 196 5.11 -4.33 1.63
CA THR A 196 3.65 -4.17 1.58
C THR A 196 3.01 -4.30 2.97
N ASN A 197 3.42 -5.30 3.75
CA ASN A 197 2.93 -5.54 5.10
C ASN A 197 3.30 -4.41 6.06
N GLU A 198 4.54 -3.89 5.97
CA GLU A 198 4.98 -2.75 6.78
C GLU A 198 4.16 -1.50 6.45
N VAL A 199 3.99 -1.15 5.17
CA VAL A 199 3.14 -0.01 4.76
C VAL A 199 1.71 -0.19 5.28
N THR A 200 1.13 -1.38 5.11
CA THR A 200 -0.22 -1.69 5.58
C THR A 200 -0.35 -1.53 7.09
N ARG A 201 0.62 -2.00 7.87
CA ARG A 201 0.62 -1.82 9.33
C ARG A 201 0.57 -0.34 9.74
N HIS A 202 1.36 0.50 9.07
CA HIS A 202 1.37 1.94 9.33
C HIS A 202 0.05 2.62 8.92
N ILE A 203 -0.56 2.22 7.79
CA ILE A 203 -1.88 2.70 7.36
C ILE A 203 -2.92 2.48 8.48
N TRP A 204 -2.98 1.27 9.02
CA TRP A 204 -4.01 0.90 10.00
C TRP A 204 -3.82 1.54 11.38
N ALA A 205 -2.61 2.02 11.71
CA ALA A 205 -2.29 2.69 12.97
C ALA A 205 -2.77 4.16 13.04
N ILE A 206 -3.13 4.78 11.92
CA ILE A 206 -3.39 6.23 11.85
C ILE A 206 -4.89 6.55 11.83
N ASN A 207 -5.32 7.47 12.70
CA ASN A 207 -6.73 7.88 12.81
C ASN A 207 -7.00 9.29 12.28
N ASN A 208 -6.02 9.96 11.67
CA ASN A 208 -6.16 11.29 11.11
C ASN A 208 -5.89 11.27 9.60
N LEU A 209 -6.79 11.84 8.80
CA LEU A 209 -6.68 11.82 7.33
C LEU A 209 -5.39 12.49 6.84
N ARG A 210 -4.99 13.61 7.44
CA ARG A 210 -3.78 14.35 7.02
C ARG A 210 -2.51 13.54 7.28
N GLU A 211 -2.44 12.93 8.46
CA GLU A 211 -1.33 12.06 8.84
C GLU A 211 -1.30 10.80 7.98
N LEU A 212 -2.46 10.19 7.70
CA LEU A 212 -2.58 8.99 6.86
C LEU A 212 -1.98 9.25 5.48
N LEU A 213 -2.42 10.32 4.81
CA LEU A 213 -1.95 10.65 3.48
C LEU A 213 -0.44 10.92 3.43
N LEU A 214 0.11 11.58 4.44
CA LEU A 214 1.54 11.85 4.54
C LEU A 214 2.35 10.57 4.75
N THR A 215 1.94 9.73 5.71
CA THR A 215 2.63 8.48 6.02
C THR A 215 2.55 7.49 4.87
N VAL A 216 1.44 7.44 4.14
CA VAL A 216 1.31 6.57 2.96
C VAL A 216 2.30 6.95 1.88
N VAL A 217 2.34 8.22 1.45
CA VAL A 217 3.25 8.61 0.36
C VAL A 217 4.71 8.44 0.78
N LEU A 218 5.05 8.75 2.04
CA LEU A 218 6.38 8.54 2.59
C LEU A 218 6.77 7.08 2.60
N ASN A 219 5.95 6.22 3.20
CA ASN A 219 6.29 4.80 3.37
C ASN A 219 6.30 4.06 2.03
N ILE A 220 5.37 4.36 1.13
CA ILE A 220 5.40 3.77 -0.21
C ILE A 220 6.69 4.20 -0.94
N GLY A 221 7.05 5.48 -0.87
CA GLY A 221 8.29 5.98 -1.48
C GLY A 221 9.54 5.30 -0.91
N THR A 222 9.63 5.16 0.42
CA THR A 222 10.82 4.62 1.09
C THR A 222 10.93 3.10 1.03
N TYR A 223 9.85 2.34 1.26
CA TYR A 223 9.91 0.88 1.29
C TYR A 223 10.02 0.23 -0.09
N PHE A 224 9.61 0.93 -1.14
CA PHE A 224 9.68 0.44 -2.53
C PHE A 224 10.70 1.19 -3.40
N ASP A 225 11.39 2.18 -2.84
CA ASP A 225 12.35 3.03 -3.56
C ASP A 225 11.74 3.67 -4.82
N TRP A 226 10.50 4.17 -4.67
CA TRP A 226 9.80 4.85 -5.76
C TRP A 226 9.98 6.37 -5.62
N PRO A 227 10.58 7.03 -6.63
CA PRO A 227 11.04 8.41 -6.49
C PRO A 227 9.90 9.41 -6.35
N THR A 228 8.72 9.08 -6.87
CA THR A 228 7.55 9.95 -6.79
C THR A 228 6.31 9.15 -6.43
N VAL A 229 5.67 9.55 -5.33
CA VAL A 229 4.37 9.00 -4.88
C VAL A 229 3.45 10.15 -4.53
N ALA A 230 2.24 10.16 -5.07
CA ALA A 230 1.27 11.22 -4.86
C ALA A 230 -0.12 10.66 -4.60
N ILE A 231 -0.92 11.38 -3.82
CA ILE A 231 -2.34 11.06 -3.62
C ILE A 231 -3.17 12.29 -3.93
N ALA A 232 -4.08 12.13 -4.89
CA ALA A 232 -5.15 13.07 -5.17
C ALA A 232 -6.44 12.57 -4.53
N VAL A 233 -7.16 13.44 -3.83
CA VAL A 233 -8.42 13.11 -3.14
C VAL A 233 -9.56 13.89 -3.80
N HIS A 234 -10.69 13.23 -3.97
CA HIS A 234 -11.90 13.81 -4.52
C HIS A 234 -12.55 14.79 -3.53
N HIS A 235 -12.92 15.98 -4.02
CA HIS A 235 -13.65 16.98 -3.25
C HIS A 235 -14.61 17.77 -4.16
N GLY A 236 -15.91 17.54 -4.00
CA GLY A 236 -16.93 18.18 -4.83
C GLY A 236 -16.97 17.58 -6.23
N ASN A 237 -16.59 18.34 -7.26
CA ASN A 237 -16.49 17.89 -8.65
C ASN A 237 -15.04 17.94 -9.17
N ARG A 238 -14.06 17.86 -8.25
CA ARG A 238 -12.63 18.05 -8.56
C ARG A 238 -11.75 17.09 -7.77
N LEU A 239 -10.61 16.75 -8.37
CA LEU A 239 -9.51 16.07 -7.69
C LEU A 239 -8.50 17.10 -7.18
N LEU A 240 -8.09 16.95 -5.93
CA LEU A 240 -7.12 17.83 -5.28
C LEU A 240 -5.92 17.02 -4.83
N LEU A 241 -4.71 17.44 -5.24
CA LEU A 241 -3.48 16.80 -4.77
C LEU A 241 -3.31 17.11 -3.28
N ARG A 242 -3.23 16.07 -2.43
CA ARG A 242 -3.19 16.21 -0.97
C ARG A 242 -1.85 15.85 -0.37
N ALA A 243 -1.15 14.88 -0.93
CA ALA A 243 0.14 14.44 -0.44
C ALA A 243 1.06 14.12 -1.61
N LEU A 244 2.33 14.42 -1.42
CA LEU A 244 3.39 14.17 -2.38
C LEU A 244 4.66 13.74 -1.64
N TYR A 245 5.28 12.69 -2.13
CA TYR A 245 6.65 12.27 -1.86
C TYR A 245 7.47 12.49 -3.14
N ASP A 246 8.58 13.20 -3.01
CA ASP A 246 9.56 13.44 -4.07
C ASP A 246 10.95 13.24 -3.49
N ASN A 247 11.62 12.16 -3.89
CA ASN A 247 13.01 11.83 -3.55
C ASN A 247 13.38 12.20 -2.10
N GLU A 248 12.74 11.52 -1.14
CA GLU A 248 12.90 11.66 0.33
C GLU A 248 12.07 12.76 1.02
N ASN A 249 11.47 13.70 0.29
CA ASN A 249 10.66 14.74 0.92
C ASN A 249 9.16 14.47 0.77
N ALA A 250 8.51 14.08 1.87
CA ALA A 250 7.05 13.97 1.96
C ALA A 250 6.43 15.28 2.47
N ARG A 251 5.38 15.78 1.79
CA ARG A 251 4.64 16.98 2.19
C ARG A 251 3.14 16.87 1.93
N VAL A 252 2.35 17.44 2.83
CA VAL A 252 0.91 17.67 2.62
C VAL A 252 0.71 19.02 1.95
N LEU A 253 -0.17 19.05 0.95
CA LEU A 253 -0.53 20.27 0.21
C LEU A 253 -1.92 20.74 0.63
N ASN A 254 -2.04 22.04 0.94
CA ASN A 254 -3.30 22.61 1.41
C ASN A 254 -4.28 22.87 0.26
N GLU A 255 -3.83 23.40 -0.89
CA GLU A 255 -4.73 23.82 -1.98
C GLU A 255 -4.12 23.73 -3.39
N SER A 256 -3.42 22.64 -3.71
CA SER A 256 -2.92 22.42 -5.07
C SER A 256 -4.00 21.76 -5.93
N ARG A 257 -4.66 22.55 -6.79
CA ARG A 257 -5.62 22.03 -7.80
C ARG A 257 -4.87 21.17 -8.82
N LEU A 258 -5.49 20.06 -9.24
CA LEU A 258 -5.16 19.47 -10.53
C LEU A 258 -5.68 20.44 -11.60
N HIS A 259 -4.78 21.14 -12.28
CA HIS A 259 -5.09 21.78 -13.55
C HIS A 259 -5.13 20.69 -14.61
N ALA A 260 -6.23 19.93 -14.69
CA ALA A 260 -6.61 19.38 -15.97
C ALA A 260 -7.23 20.53 -16.76
N GLU A 261 -6.64 20.85 -17.90
CA GLU A 261 -7.43 21.46 -18.98
C GLU A 261 -8.66 20.56 -19.15
N GLU A 262 -9.86 21.14 -19.26
CA GLU A 262 -11.17 20.43 -19.19
C GLU A 262 -11.35 19.32 -20.26
N GLU A 263 -10.35 19.08 -21.10
CA GLU A 263 -10.27 18.05 -22.14
C GLU A 263 -9.06 17.08 -21.99
N SER A 264 -8.25 17.15 -20.93
CA SER A 264 -7.05 16.31 -20.83
C SER A 264 -7.37 14.86 -20.43
N THR A 265 -7.14 13.94 -21.36
CA THR A 265 -7.13 12.47 -21.19
C THR A 265 -5.90 12.00 -20.40
N ASP A 266 -5.62 12.63 -19.26
CA ASP A 266 -4.52 12.22 -18.38
C ASP A 266 -4.92 10.95 -17.62
N ILE A 267 -3.96 10.03 -17.42
CA ILE A 267 -4.15 8.74 -16.75
C ILE A 267 -4.77 8.88 -15.35
N ILE A 268 -4.60 10.04 -14.70
CA ILE A 268 -5.20 10.37 -13.41
C ILE A 268 -6.72 10.47 -13.53
N HIS A 269 -7.20 11.27 -14.49
CA HIS A 269 -8.63 11.45 -14.73
C HIS A 269 -9.26 10.17 -15.27
N GLN A 270 -8.55 9.47 -16.15
CA GLN A 270 -9.00 8.18 -16.66
C GLN A 270 -9.14 7.16 -15.53
N ALA A 271 -8.12 7.00 -14.67
CA ALA A 271 -8.20 6.08 -13.55
C ALA A 271 -9.34 6.43 -12.58
N PHE A 272 -9.58 7.72 -12.35
CA PHE A 272 -10.70 8.19 -11.53
C PHE A 272 -12.06 7.87 -12.15
N LEU A 273 -12.30 8.28 -13.40
CA LEU A 273 -13.60 8.12 -14.05
C LEU A 273 -13.91 6.66 -14.41
N GLU A 274 -12.94 5.95 -14.97
CA GLU A 274 -13.09 4.57 -15.45
C GLU A 274 -12.88 3.51 -14.36
N ARG A 275 -12.27 3.90 -13.23
CA ARG A 275 -11.98 3.00 -12.08
C ARG A 275 -11.07 1.83 -12.43
N THR A 276 -10.20 2.06 -13.39
CA THR A 276 -9.20 1.11 -13.84
C THR A 276 -7.81 1.63 -13.52
N VAL A 277 -6.86 0.72 -13.35
CA VAL A 277 -5.45 1.10 -13.27
C VAL A 277 -5.01 1.59 -14.65
N CYS A 278 -4.44 2.78 -14.71
CA CYS A 278 -3.95 3.39 -15.94
C CYS A 278 -2.43 3.58 -15.87
N GLN A 279 -1.73 3.32 -16.97
CA GLN A 279 -0.28 3.53 -17.08
C GLN A 279 0.05 4.42 -18.27
N SER A 280 1.05 5.29 -18.12
CA SER A 280 1.60 6.10 -19.21
C SER A 280 3.12 5.99 -19.26
N LYS A 281 3.67 6.18 -20.47
CA LYS A 281 5.11 6.18 -20.76
C LYS A 281 5.63 7.56 -21.15
N ASP A 282 4.74 8.45 -21.60
CA ASP A 282 5.12 9.66 -22.34
C ASP A 282 4.65 10.96 -21.66
N THR A 283 3.77 10.85 -20.66
CA THR A 283 3.24 12.01 -19.92
C THR A 283 3.74 12.02 -18.47
N PRO A 284 4.68 12.93 -18.11
CA PRO A 284 4.96 13.19 -16.71
C PRO A 284 3.69 13.68 -16.02
N PHE A 285 3.57 13.45 -14.72
CA PHE A 285 2.45 14.01 -13.97
C PHE A 285 2.44 15.54 -14.11
N SER A 286 1.37 16.10 -14.69
CA SER A 286 1.24 17.56 -14.80
C SER A 286 0.76 18.13 -13.46
N PHE A 287 1.70 18.30 -12.53
CA PHE A 287 1.47 19.02 -11.28
C PHE A 287 2.27 20.31 -11.26
N ALA A 288 1.62 21.44 -10.99
CA ALA A 288 2.30 22.70 -10.69
C ALA A 288 3.28 22.59 -9.49
N ALA A 289 3.14 21.55 -8.67
CA ALA A 289 3.96 21.27 -7.49
C ALA A 289 5.17 20.34 -7.75
N LEU A 290 5.28 19.73 -8.93
CA LEU A 290 6.44 18.94 -9.36
C LEU A 290 7.25 19.76 -10.37
N GLN A 291 8.58 19.75 -10.28
CA GLN A 291 9.39 20.38 -11.32
C GLN A 291 9.27 19.54 -12.61
N PRO A 292 8.96 20.16 -13.77
CA PRO A 292 8.85 19.44 -15.03
C PRO A 292 10.26 19.11 -15.52
N SER A 293 10.80 17.93 -15.22
CA SER A 293 12.18 17.68 -15.64
C SER A 293 12.60 16.25 -15.98
N GLN A 294 11.69 15.29 -16.27
CA GLN A 294 12.06 14.06 -17.01
C GLN A 294 10.86 13.21 -17.44
N HIS A 295 11.07 12.35 -18.45
CA HIS A 295 10.12 11.29 -18.82
C HIS A 295 9.98 10.35 -17.62
N MET A 296 8.76 10.26 -17.08
CA MET A 296 8.42 9.32 -16.03
C MET A 296 7.39 8.34 -16.54
N TYR A 297 7.70 7.06 -16.38
CA TYR A 297 6.69 6.02 -16.38
C TYR A 297 5.80 6.24 -15.17
N SER A 298 4.51 6.39 -15.41
CA SER A 298 3.54 6.73 -14.39
C SER A 298 2.42 5.69 -14.33
N THR A 299 1.96 5.38 -13.12
CA THR A 299 0.78 4.55 -12.88
C THR A 299 -0.18 5.30 -11.97
N ALA A 300 -1.45 5.27 -12.35
CA ALA A 300 -2.57 5.80 -11.58
C ALA A 300 -3.48 4.65 -11.14
N ILE A 301 -3.68 4.52 -9.83
CA ILE A 301 -4.55 3.51 -9.21
C ILE A 301 -5.72 4.23 -8.52
N PRO A 302 -6.97 3.92 -8.86
CA PRO A 302 -8.13 4.52 -8.20
C PRO A 302 -8.23 4.09 -6.73
N LEU A 303 -8.57 5.04 -5.86
CA LEU A 303 -8.94 4.78 -4.47
C LEU A 303 -10.46 4.64 -4.42
N GLN A 304 -10.96 3.42 -4.26
CA GLN A 304 -12.38 3.10 -4.43
C GLN A 304 -13.10 2.89 -3.11
N LYS A 305 -14.39 3.25 -3.07
CA LYS A 305 -15.28 2.87 -1.98
C LYS A 305 -15.67 1.40 -2.12
N GLN A 306 -15.73 0.64 -1.01
CA GLN A 306 -16.08 -0.77 -1.07
C GLN A 306 -17.59 -1.04 -1.23
N GLU A 307 -18.46 -0.05 -0.99
CA GLU A 307 -19.91 -0.17 -1.16
C GLU A 307 -20.44 0.72 -2.30
N PRO A 308 -20.62 0.18 -3.52
CA PRO A 308 -21.10 0.94 -4.69
C PRO A 308 -22.50 1.55 -4.51
N GLN A 309 -23.27 1.07 -3.53
CA GLN A 309 -24.67 1.45 -3.32
C GLN A 309 -24.84 2.80 -2.60
N LEU A 310 -23.81 3.30 -1.89
CA LEU A 310 -23.83 4.55 -1.10
C LEU A 310 -23.16 5.74 -1.81
N GLY A 311 -22.89 5.61 -3.10
CA GLY A 311 -22.26 6.65 -3.92
C GLY A 311 -21.12 6.06 -4.72
N ASN A 312 -21.20 6.20 -6.03
CA ASN A 312 -20.39 5.44 -6.98
C ASN A 312 -19.07 6.14 -7.34
N GLU A 313 -18.70 7.22 -6.64
CA GLU A 313 -17.52 8.01 -6.97
C GLU A 313 -16.29 7.54 -6.18
N PRO A 314 -15.12 7.37 -6.82
CA PRO A 314 -13.88 7.07 -6.13
C PRO A 314 -13.54 8.15 -5.10
N LEU A 315 -12.83 7.75 -4.05
CA LEU A 315 -12.29 8.64 -3.03
C LEU A 315 -11.15 9.49 -3.56
N GLY A 316 -10.45 9.03 -4.60
CA GLY A 316 -9.26 9.67 -5.12
C GLY A 316 -8.46 8.76 -6.06
N VAL A 317 -7.20 9.11 -6.26
CA VAL A 317 -6.24 8.37 -7.08
C VAL A 317 -4.87 8.38 -6.40
N LEU A 318 -4.26 7.20 -6.30
CA LEU A 318 -2.86 7.01 -5.93
C LEU A 318 -2.00 7.00 -7.19
N LEU A 319 -0.88 7.72 -7.15
CA LEU A 319 -0.04 8.01 -8.30
C LEU A 319 1.40 7.66 -7.99
N ILE A 320 2.06 6.92 -8.88
CA ILE A 320 3.46 6.53 -8.73
C ILE A 320 4.20 6.79 -10.03
N GLY A 321 5.33 7.48 -9.93
CA GLY A 321 6.20 7.82 -11.06
C GLY A 321 7.61 7.30 -10.86
N ARG A 322 8.24 6.86 -11.96
CA ARG A 322 9.67 6.50 -12.01
C ARG A 322 10.26 6.70 -13.39
N GLU A 323 11.58 6.87 -13.47
CA GLU A 323 12.27 7.19 -14.74
C GLU A 323 12.58 5.95 -15.61
N LEU A 324 12.83 4.80 -14.98
CA LEU A 324 13.58 3.73 -15.65
C LEU A 324 12.73 2.70 -16.39
N SER A 325 11.49 2.45 -15.97
CA SER A 325 10.67 1.36 -16.56
C SER A 325 9.18 1.44 -16.25
N THR A 326 8.37 0.74 -17.05
CA THR A 326 6.94 0.47 -16.75
C THR A 326 6.80 -0.43 -15.54
N PHE A 327 5.68 -0.32 -14.81
CA PHE A 327 5.38 -1.19 -13.67
C PHE A 327 4.94 -2.58 -14.13
N SER A 328 5.55 -3.60 -13.55
CA SER A 328 5.25 -5.01 -13.77
C SER A 328 3.87 -5.39 -13.22
N GLY A 329 3.34 -6.54 -13.67
CA GLY A 329 2.07 -7.04 -13.17
C GLY A 329 2.05 -7.33 -11.66
N LEU A 330 3.20 -7.66 -11.05
CA LEU A 330 3.32 -7.83 -9.60
C LEU A 330 3.22 -6.48 -8.88
N GLU A 331 3.95 -5.47 -9.36
CA GLU A 331 3.92 -4.11 -8.80
C GLU A 331 2.51 -3.52 -8.86
N ILE A 332 1.80 -3.69 -9.99
CA ILE A 332 0.40 -3.25 -10.12
C ILE A 332 -0.50 -3.93 -9.09
N LYS A 333 -0.36 -5.25 -8.88
CA LYS A 333 -1.17 -5.98 -7.88
C LYS A 333 -0.91 -5.49 -6.46
N ILE A 334 0.35 -5.25 -6.12
CA ILE A 334 0.74 -4.70 -4.81
C ILE A 334 0.17 -3.30 -4.62
N LEU A 335 0.35 -2.44 -5.62
CA LEU A 335 -0.19 -1.08 -5.64
C LEU A 335 -1.71 -1.04 -5.50
N THR A 336 -2.41 -1.97 -6.17
CA THR A 336 -3.86 -2.12 -6.04
C THR A 336 -4.24 -2.55 -4.63
N THR A 337 -3.51 -3.50 -4.05
CA THR A 337 -3.74 -3.96 -2.66
C THR A 337 -3.52 -2.83 -1.64
N LEU A 338 -2.46 -2.03 -1.84
CA LEU A 338 -2.20 -0.85 -1.00
C LEU A 338 -3.30 0.20 -1.18
N ALA A 339 -3.73 0.46 -2.42
CA ALA A 339 -4.84 1.37 -2.71
C ALA A 339 -6.14 0.95 -2.01
N ASP A 340 -6.44 -0.35 -1.95
CA ASP A 340 -7.60 -0.88 -1.20
C ASP A 340 -7.46 -0.60 0.30
N HIS A 341 -6.30 -0.87 0.90
CA HIS A 341 -6.05 -0.58 2.31
C HIS A 341 -6.11 0.93 2.62
N ILE A 342 -5.57 1.77 1.74
CA ILE A 342 -5.66 3.23 1.87
C ILE A 342 -7.12 3.67 1.83
N SER A 343 -7.89 3.16 0.87
CA SER A 343 -9.30 3.50 0.70
C SER A 343 -10.12 3.13 1.94
N LEU A 344 -9.92 1.91 2.47
CA LEU A 344 -10.55 1.44 3.70
C LEU A 344 -10.18 2.31 4.91
N ALA A 345 -8.91 2.68 5.05
CA ALA A 345 -8.47 3.54 6.14
C ALA A 345 -9.07 4.96 6.04
N MET A 346 -9.18 5.51 4.83
CA MET A 346 -9.82 6.80 4.58
C MET A 346 -11.31 6.76 4.96
N GLU A 347 -12.04 5.71 4.56
CA GLU A 347 -13.45 5.54 4.94
C GLU A 347 -13.62 5.37 6.44
N ARG A 348 -12.79 4.54 7.08
CA ARG A 348 -12.81 4.34 8.53
C ARG A 348 -12.68 5.67 9.28
N ILE A 349 -11.69 6.49 8.91
CA ILE A 349 -11.45 7.79 9.54
C ILE A 349 -12.67 8.70 9.36
N ARG A 350 -13.20 8.78 8.13
CA ARG A 350 -14.39 9.57 7.83
C ARG A 350 -15.62 9.13 8.65
N LEU A 351 -15.90 7.83 8.67
CA LEU A 351 -17.04 7.27 9.41
C LEU A 351 -16.90 7.47 10.92
N TYR A 352 -15.67 7.39 11.44
CA TYR A 352 -15.41 7.65 12.85
C TYR A 352 -15.68 9.10 13.23
N ASP A 353 -15.27 10.06 12.38
CA ASP A 353 -15.57 11.48 12.57
C ASP A 353 -17.09 11.74 12.51
N GLU A 354 -17.79 11.19 11.52
CA GLU A 354 -19.26 11.30 11.39
C GLU A 354 -19.98 10.70 12.61
N TRP A 355 -19.50 9.55 13.12
CA TRP A 355 -20.07 8.89 14.29
C TRP A 355 -19.87 9.69 15.58
N GLN A 356 -18.69 10.30 15.77
CA GLN A 356 -18.44 11.17 16.92
C GLN A 356 -19.38 12.39 16.93
N ASP A 357 -19.60 13.01 15.78
CA ASP A 357 -20.52 14.14 15.66
C ASP A 357 -21.97 13.75 15.98
N LEU A 358 -22.40 12.57 15.54
CA LEU A 358 -23.72 12.02 15.86
C LEU A 358 -23.88 11.76 17.36
N LEU A 359 -22.92 11.08 17.98
CA LEU A 359 -22.94 10.81 19.43
C LEU A 359 -23.00 12.09 20.25
N LEU A 360 -22.19 13.09 19.91
CA LEU A 360 -22.18 14.38 20.60
C LEU A 360 -23.52 15.12 20.45
N SER A 361 -24.17 14.99 19.28
CA SER A 361 -25.49 15.56 19.06
C SER A 361 -26.59 14.84 19.84
N GLU A 362 -26.56 13.50 19.90
CA GLU A 362 -27.52 12.68 20.65
C GLU A 362 -27.43 12.97 22.16
N GLU A 363 -26.21 13.02 22.70
CA GLU A 363 -25.96 13.33 24.10
C GLU A 363 -26.49 14.72 24.48
N ARG A 364 -26.26 15.73 23.64
CA ARG A 364 -26.81 17.08 23.84
C ARG A 364 -28.34 17.08 23.86
N ASN A 365 -28.97 16.30 22.98
CA ASN A 365 -30.42 16.20 22.92
C ASN A 365 -30.99 15.47 24.14
N ARG A 366 -30.34 14.40 24.60
CA ARG A 366 -30.71 13.70 25.84
C ARG A 366 -30.65 14.64 27.05
N LEU A 367 -29.54 15.37 27.20
CA LEU A 367 -29.39 16.35 28.29
C LEU A 367 -30.48 17.42 28.25
N ALA A 368 -30.86 17.90 27.07
CA ALA A 368 -31.95 18.85 26.91
C ALA A 368 -33.29 18.28 27.41
N LEU A 369 -33.59 17.02 27.12
CA LEU A 369 -34.81 16.32 27.57
C LEU A 369 -34.80 16.05 29.09
N ASP A 370 -33.69 15.55 29.65
CA ASP A 370 -33.58 15.26 31.08
C ASP A 370 -33.71 16.54 31.93
N LEU A 371 -33.11 17.64 31.47
CA LEU A 371 -33.26 18.95 32.10
C LEU A 371 -34.70 19.47 31.99
N HIS A 372 -35.35 19.24 30.84
CA HIS A 372 -36.73 19.62 30.63
C HIS A 372 -37.68 18.90 31.58
N ASP A 373 -37.52 17.58 31.75
CA ASP A 373 -38.46 16.79 32.52
C ASP A 373 -38.20 16.85 34.03
N SER A 374 -36.94 16.78 34.46
CA SER A 374 -36.64 16.68 35.89
C SER A 374 -36.55 18.03 36.59
N VAL A 375 -35.91 19.04 35.99
CA VAL A 375 -35.60 20.30 36.68
C VAL A 375 -36.71 21.33 36.49
N ASN A 376 -37.23 21.50 35.26
CA ASN A 376 -38.33 22.45 35.05
C ASN A 376 -39.60 22.04 35.83
N GLN A 377 -39.92 20.75 35.93
CA GLN A 377 -41.09 20.30 36.69
C GLN A 377 -40.94 20.58 38.20
N LYS A 378 -39.74 20.36 38.75
CA LYS A 378 -39.45 20.64 40.18
C LYS A 378 -39.50 22.13 40.49
N LEU A 379 -38.89 22.97 39.65
CA LEU A 379 -38.94 24.42 39.83
C LEU A 379 -40.36 24.98 39.60
N PHE A 380 -41.12 24.42 38.66
CA PHE A 380 -42.53 24.81 38.49
C PHE A 380 -43.34 24.50 39.75
N SER A 381 -43.16 23.30 40.31
CA SER A 381 -43.82 22.89 41.55
C SER A 381 -43.40 23.76 42.74
N LEU A 382 -42.11 24.14 42.83
CA LEU A 382 -41.59 25.05 43.86
C LEU A 382 -42.24 26.44 43.75
N SER A 383 -42.30 26.99 42.53
CA SER A 383 -42.96 28.27 42.25
C SER A 383 -44.44 28.26 42.63
N LEU A 384 -45.17 27.19 42.29
CA LEU A 384 -46.59 27.03 42.64
C LEU A 384 -46.81 26.89 44.15
N THR A 385 -45.95 26.12 44.83
CA THR A 385 -46.00 25.94 46.28
C THR A 385 -45.74 27.26 47.01
N ALA A 386 -44.72 28.01 46.60
CA ALA A 386 -44.43 29.33 47.14
C ALA A 386 -45.61 30.29 46.93
N GLN A 387 -46.23 30.28 45.75
CA GLN A 387 -47.42 31.10 45.48
C GLN A 387 -48.61 30.74 46.39
N GLY A 388 -48.86 29.45 46.63
CA GLY A 388 -49.92 28.99 47.52
C GLY A 388 -49.71 29.43 48.97
N ILE A 389 -48.48 29.32 49.49
CA ILE A 389 -48.17 29.75 50.85
C ILE A 389 -48.27 31.27 50.99
N LYS A 390 -47.86 32.03 49.96
CA LYS A 390 -48.01 33.50 49.93
C LYS A 390 -49.46 33.94 50.04
N GLU A 391 -50.38 33.24 49.37
CA GLU A 391 -51.80 33.57 49.39
C GLU A 391 -52.46 33.23 50.75
N LEU A 392 -51.95 32.21 51.46
CA LEU A 392 -52.42 31.83 52.80
C LEU A 392 -51.95 32.78 53.91
N LEU A 393 -50.75 33.37 53.78
CA LEU A 393 -50.11 34.19 54.82
C LEU A 393 -50.28 35.70 54.64
N LYS A 394 -51.15 36.11 53.71
CA LYS A 394 -51.25 37.48 53.17
C LYS A 394 -51.42 38.58 54.22
N ASP A 395 -51.91 38.26 55.42
CA ASP A 395 -52.27 39.22 56.48
C ASP A 395 -51.60 38.98 57.86
N GLU A 396 -50.76 37.95 58.05
CA GLU A 396 -50.28 37.56 59.39
C GLU A 396 -48.80 37.90 59.69
N ASN A 397 -47.88 37.88 58.70
CA ASN A 397 -46.47 38.18 58.94
C ASN A 397 -45.71 38.67 57.67
N PRO A 398 -45.40 39.98 57.56
CA PRO A 398 -44.73 40.58 56.39
C PRO A 398 -43.36 39.97 56.05
N LEU A 399 -42.57 39.60 57.07
CA LEU A 399 -41.22 39.04 56.90
C LEU A 399 -41.25 37.64 56.25
N VAL A 400 -42.27 36.83 56.55
CA VAL A 400 -42.44 35.50 55.94
C VAL A 400 -43.00 35.64 54.51
N ALA A 401 -43.88 36.60 54.27
CA ALA A 401 -44.41 36.90 52.94
C ALA A 401 -43.30 37.36 51.97
N ASP A 402 -42.35 38.19 52.43
CA ASP A 402 -41.19 38.61 51.64
C ASP A 402 -40.27 37.43 51.30
N GLY A 403 -39.91 36.59 52.29
CA GLY A 403 -39.06 35.42 52.05
C GLY A 403 -39.67 34.40 51.07
N ILE A 404 -40.99 34.25 51.06
CA ILE A 404 -41.69 33.39 50.09
C ILE A 404 -41.78 34.05 48.71
N SER A 405 -41.91 35.37 48.66
CA SER A 405 -41.83 36.11 47.40
C SER A 405 -40.44 35.97 46.75
N ASP A 406 -39.38 35.93 47.56
CA ASP A 406 -38.02 35.69 47.07
C ASP A 406 -37.85 34.26 46.53
N ILE A 407 -38.39 33.23 47.21
CA ILE A 407 -38.39 31.85 46.70
C ILE A 407 -39.13 31.76 45.36
N GLN A 408 -40.31 32.40 45.26
CA GLN A 408 -41.10 32.41 44.03
C GLN A 408 -40.33 33.09 42.89
N LYS A 409 -39.73 34.25 43.17
CA LYS A 409 -38.95 35.02 42.19
C LYS A 409 -37.72 34.24 41.72
N LEU A 410 -36.93 33.70 42.65
CA LEU A 410 -35.74 32.89 42.34
C LEU A 410 -36.12 31.67 41.51
N SER A 411 -37.20 30.96 41.88
CA SER A 411 -37.68 29.80 41.13
C SER A 411 -38.12 30.15 39.70
N GLN A 412 -38.74 31.32 39.49
CA GLN A 412 -39.12 31.80 38.17
C GLN A 412 -37.91 32.23 37.33
N GLU A 413 -36.95 32.90 37.94
CA GLU A 413 -35.67 33.27 37.30
C GLU A 413 -34.92 32.01 36.87
N THR A 414 -34.76 31.02 37.75
CA THR A 414 -34.10 29.75 37.42
C THR A 414 -34.85 28.96 36.34
N LEU A 415 -36.19 28.98 36.32
CA LEU A 415 -36.98 28.38 35.22
C LEU A 415 -36.70 29.04 33.88
N SER A 416 -36.58 30.36 33.86
CA SER A 416 -36.27 31.12 32.65
C SER A 416 -34.86 30.82 32.14
N GLU A 417 -33.89 30.76 33.05
CA GLU A 417 -32.51 30.37 32.72
C GLU A 417 -32.41 28.94 32.19
N MET A 418 -33.09 27.98 32.83
CA MET A 418 -33.10 26.58 32.39
C MET A 418 -33.73 26.40 31.02
N ARG A 419 -34.86 27.07 30.74
CA ARG A 419 -35.47 27.07 29.40
C ARG A 419 -34.47 27.58 28.36
N THR A 420 -33.76 28.66 28.66
CA THR A 420 -32.75 29.22 27.76
C THR A 420 -31.64 28.20 27.45
N LEU A 421 -31.13 27.49 28.46
CA LEU A 421 -30.10 26.46 28.29
C LEU A 421 -30.57 25.26 27.45
N ILE A 422 -31.77 24.75 27.69
CA ILE A 422 -32.38 23.65 26.92
C ILE A 422 -32.48 24.02 25.43
N TRP A 423 -32.86 25.27 25.14
CA TRP A 423 -32.97 25.76 23.77
C TRP A 423 -31.61 25.89 23.07
N GLN A 424 -30.53 26.18 23.79
CA GLN A 424 -29.16 26.20 23.23
C GLN A 424 -28.66 24.81 22.84
N LEU A 425 -29.06 23.77 23.58
CA LEU A 425 -28.67 22.39 23.33
C LEU A 425 -29.35 21.78 22.10
N ARG A 426 -30.47 22.36 21.63
CA ARG A 426 -31.23 21.84 20.49
C ARG A 426 -30.37 21.79 19.20
N PRO A 427 -30.46 20.73 18.39
CA PRO A 427 -29.75 20.66 17.11
C PRO A 427 -30.33 21.60 16.05
N TYR A 428 -29.50 21.93 15.05
CA TYR A 428 -29.95 22.59 13.82
C TYR A 428 -30.79 21.65 12.97
N SER A 429 -31.88 22.14 12.37
CA SER A 429 -32.75 21.38 11.49
C SER A 429 -32.70 21.94 10.07
N ALA A 430 -31.97 21.26 9.17
CA ALA A 430 -31.82 21.69 7.78
C ALA A 430 -33.16 21.83 7.04
N GLU A 431 -34.11 20.93 7.28
CA GLU A 431 -35.44 20.93 6.63
C GLU A 431 -36.23 22.23 6.82
N LYS A 432 -36.00 22.97 7.91
CA LYS A 432 -36.68 24.23 8.19
C LYS A 432 -35.93 25.45 7.63
N GLY A 433 -34.66 25.30 7.28
CA GLY A 433 -33.75 26.40 6.96
C GLY A 433 -33.32 27.23 8.18
N MET A 434 -32.15 27.86 8.07
CA MET A 434 -31.52 28.65 9.14
C MET A 434 -32.40 29.80 9.62
N LEU A 435 -32.94 30.62 8.71
CA LEU A 435 -33.65 31.84 9.09
C LEU A 435 -34.95 31.55 9.83
N ALA A 436 -35.72 30.57 9.36
CA ALA A 436 -36.94 30.14 10.04
C ALA A 436 -36.61 29.56 11.42
N SER A 437 -35.53 28.76 11.50
CA SER A 437 -35.06 28.19 12.77
C SER A 437 -34.60 29.26 13.76
N LEU A 438 -33.89 30.31 13.32
CA LEU A 438 -33.50 31.45 14.17
C LEU A 438 -34.70 32.26 14.63
N LYS A 439 -35.70 32.48 13.77
CA LYS A 439 -36.95 33.17 14.12
C LYS A 439 -37.76 32.37 15.15
N GLU A 440 -37.87 31.05 14.97
CA GLU A 440 -38.52 30.15 15.94
C GLU A 440 -37.80 30.21 17.30
N TYR A 441 -36.47 30.09 17.29
CA TYR A 441 -35.62 30.18 18.48
C TYR A 441 -35.81 31.51 19.22
N ALA A 442 -35.76 32.63 18.51
CA ALA A 442 -35.96 33.95 19.09
C ALA A 442 -37.34 34.12 19.72
N SER A 443 -38.39 33.65 19.05
CA SER A 443 -39.76 33.70 19.57
C SER A 443 -39.90 32.94 20.88
N LYS A 444 -39.21 31.80 21.04
CA LYS A 444 -39.20 31.01 22.27
C LYS A 444 -38.46 31.70 23.43
N LEU A 445 -37.51 32.57 23.13
CA LEU A 445 -36.83 33.45 24.09
C LEU A 445 -37.58 34.77 24.33
N GLY A 446 -38.76 34.97 23.71
CA GLY A 446 -39.53 36.21 23.83
C GLY A 446 -38.97 37.39 23.00
N ILE A 447 -38.04 37.12 22.07
CA ILE A 447 -37.45 38.13 21.19
C ILE A 447 -38.22 38.18 19.87
N HIS A 448 -38.72 39.37 19.54
CA HIS A 448 -39.37 39.68 18.29
C HIS A 448 -38.31 39.99 17.24
N VAL A 449 -38.14 39.06 16.30
CA VAL A 449 -37.17 39.17 15.20
C VAL A 449 -37.84 39.64 13.92
N THR A 450 -37.31 40.73 13.36
CA THR A 450 -37.61 41.17 11.99
C THR A 450 -36.57 40.59 11.04
N LEU A 451 -37.01 39.90 9.99
CA LEU A 451 -36.12 39.36 8.95
C LEU A 451 -36.03 40.36 7.80
N GLN A 452 -34.80 40.67 7.38
CA GLN A 452 -34.51 41.51 6.21
C GLN A 452 -33.57 40.76 5.29
N MET A 453 -34.07 40.33 4.14
CA MET A 453 -33.28 39.67 3.10
C MET A 453 -33.36 40.53 1.84
N LYS A 454 -32.22 41.02 1.36
CA LYS A 454 -32.15 41.79 0.12
C LYS A 454 -32.01 40.91 -1.13
N ASP A 455 -31.32 39.77 -0.98
CA ASP A 455 -30.95 38.89 -2.09
C ASP A 455 -31.36 37.46 -1.75
N ASP A 456 -31.74 36.67 -2.77
CA ASP A 456 -31.90 35.22 -2.62
C ASP A 456 -30.51 34.57 -2.57
N VAL A 457 -30.15 34.04 -1.40
CA VAL A 457 -28.79 33.54 -1.11
C VAL A 457 -28.86 32.06 -0.77
N GLN A 458 -28.17 31.25 -1.57
CA GLN A 458 -27.95 29.83 -1.31
C GLN A 458 -26.73 29.64 -0.40
N PHE A 459 -26.85 28.72 0.55
CA PHE A 459 -25.78 28.36 1.48
C PHE A 459 -25.39 26.90 1.29
N THR A 460 -24.12 26.57 1.45
CA THR A 460 -23.74 25.17 1.71
C THR A 460 -24.22 24.78 3.10
N GLU A 461 -24.55 23.50 3.31
CA GLU A 461 -25.03 23.00 4.60
C GLU A 461 -24.06 23.36 5.76
N LYS A 462 -22.75 23.33 5.50
CA LYS A 462 -21.71 23.71 6.46
C LYS A 462 -21.79 25.19 6.84
N VAL A 463 -21.93 26.09 5.86
CA VAL A 463 -22.05 27.54 6.11
C VAL A 463 -23.36 27.85 6.83
N GLU A 464 -24.45 27.23 6.41
CA GLU A 464 -25.76 27.43 7.00
C GLU A 464 -25.80 27.01 8.48
N LYS A 465 -25.25 25.83 8.81
CA LYS A 465 -25.08 25.37 10.20
C LYS A 465 -24.25 26.34 11.05
N THR A 466 -23.16 26.86 10.50
CA THR A 466 -22.27 27.80 11.19
C THR A 466 -22.96 29.13 11.46
N LEU A 467 -23.61 29.71 10.45
CA LEU A 467 -24.37 30.95 10.59
C LEU A 467 -25.53 30.77 11.57
N TRP A 468 -26.21 29.61 11.55
CA TRP A 468 -27.23 29.30 12.54
C TRP A 468 -26.68 29.27 13.97
N ARG A 469 -25.53 28.64 14.22
CA ARG A 469 -24.90 28.61 15.57
C ARG A 469 -24.47 30.00 16.04
N ILE A 470 -23.87 30.79 15.16
CA ILE A 470 -23.51 32.19 15.48
C ILE A 470 -24.77 33.00 15.76
N GLY A 471 -25.82 32.80 14.97
CA GLY A 471 -27.10 33.49 15.16
C GLY A 471 -27.80 33.11 16.45
N GLN A 472 -27.75 31.84 16.84
CA GLN A 472 -28.29 31.34 18.10
C GLN A 472 -27.63 32.04 19.29
N GLU A 473 -26.30 32.16 19.27
CA GLU A 473 -25.53 32.83 20.32
C GLU A 473 -25.82 34.34 20.37
N ALA A 474 -25.89 35.00 19.22
CA ALA A 474 -26.23 36.42 19.16
C ALA A 474 -27.64 36.70 19.72
N ILE A 475 -28.65 35.90 19.37
CA ILE A 475 -30.03 36.06 19.89
C ILE A 475 -30.08 35.77 21.40
N ASN A 476 -29.31 34.78 21.86
CA ASN A 476 -29.16 34.50 23.29
C ASN A 476 -28.55 35.71 24.04
N ASN A 477 -27.57 36.39 23.45
CA ASN A 477 -26.99 37.61 24.00
C ASN A 477 -28.02 38.75 24.06
N VAL A 478 -28.90 38.88 23.06
CA VAL A 478 -30.03 39.84 23.12
C VAL A 478 -30.91 39.53 24.34
N SER A 479 -31.30 38.27 24.51
CA SER A 479 -32.17 37.84 25.60
C SER A 479 -31.56 38.07 26.99
N LYS A 480 -30.25 37.89 27.15
CA LYS A 480 -29.57 38.01 28.45
C LYS A 480 -29.11 39.42 28.79
N HIS A 481 -28.69 40.20 27.79
CA HIS A 481 -27.89 41.40 28.03
C HIS A 481 -28.50 42.68 27.45
N ALA A 482 -29.27 42.62 26.36
CA ALA A 482 -29.64 43.82 25.63
C ALA A 482 -30.77 44.64 26.29
N ARG A 483 -31.47 44.11 27.31
CA ARG A 483 -32.65 44.76 27.94
C ARG A 483 -33.70 45.22 26.91
N THR A 484 -33.86 44.45 25.84
CA THR A 484 -34.84 44.69 24.77
C THR A 484 -35.40 43.35 24.31
N ASN A 485 -36.61 43.37 23.78
CA ASN A 485 -37.26 42.21 23.17
C ASN A 485 -37.30 42.31 21.64
N ARG A 486 -36.51 43.20 21.02
CA ARG A 486 -36.51 43.42 19.58
C ARG A 486 -35.12 43.22 18.99
N ALA A 487 -35.07 42.45 17.90
CA ALA A 487 -33.87 42.29 17.10
C ALA A 487 -34.21 42.23 15.60
N THR A 488 -33.22 42.53 14.76
CA THR A 488 -33.31 42.43 13.30
C THR A 488 -32.22 41.49 12.81
N ILE A 489 -32.60 40.46 12.03
CA ILE A 489 -31.64 39.64 11.29
C ILE A 489 -31.64 40.12 9.86
N LYS A 490 -30.47 40.57 9.39
CA LYS A 490 -30.27 41.07 8.04
C LYS A 490 -29.30 40.17 7.29
N ILE A 491 -29.69 39.71 6.11
CA ILE A 491 -28.81 38.99 5.18
C ILE A 491 -28.67 39.82 3.90
N GLN A 492 -27.43 40.02 3.48
CA GLN A 492 -27.09 40.73 2.25
C GLN A 492 -25.85 40.10 1.60
N SER A 493 -25.84 40.08 0.27
CA SER A 493 -24.64 39.77 -0.50
C SER A 493 -23.77 41.03 -0.61
N ILE A 494 -22.47 40.89 -0.38
CA ILE A 494 -21.47 41.96 -0.56
C ILE A 494 -20.37 41.37 -1.42
N GLU A 495 -20.33 41.76 -2.71
CA GLU A 495 -19.37 41.24 -3.69
C GLU A 495 -19.37 39.69 -3.72
N ASP A 496 -18.23 39.06 -3.43
CA ASP A 496 -18.04 37.61 -3.35
C ASP A 496 -18.33 37.02 -1.96
N HIS A 497 -18.98 37.77 -1.06
CA HIS A 497 -19.23 37.37 0.32
C HIS A 497 -20.71 37.50 0.69
N ILE A 498 -21.13 36.71 1.67
CA ILE A 498 -22.44 36.80 2.30
C ILE A 498 -22.25 37.34 3.70
N GLN A 499 -23.00 38.38 4.05
CA GLN A 499 -22.99 38.92 5.40
C GLN A 499 -24.34 38.70 6.08
N MET A 500 -24.31 38.04 7.24
CA MET A 500 -25.43 37.99 8.17
C MET A 500 -25.15 38.92 9.34
N SER A 501 -26.06 39.84 9.61
CA SER A 501 -25.98 40.79 10.72
C SER A 501 -27.18 40.65 11.65
N ILE A 502 -26.91 40.57 12.95
CA ILE A 502 -27.93 40.54 14.00
C ILE A 502 -27.81 41.82 14.80
N ILE A 503 -28.89 42.60 14.82
CA ILE A 503 -28.94 43.95 15.38
C ILE A 503 -29.96 43.95 16.51
N ASP A 504 -29.54 44.28 17.73
CA ASP A 504 -30.47 44.60 18.81
C ASP A 504 -30.62 46.10 19.01
N TYR A 505 -31.73 46.49 19.63
CA TYR A 505 -32.06 47.87 19.97
C TYR A 505 -31.99 48.10 21.47
N GLY A 506 -30.97 47.50 22.10
CA GLY A 506 -30.80 47.44 23.53
C GLY A 506 -29.85 48.48 24.09
N CYS A 507 -29.39 48.23 25.31
CA CYS A 507 -28.48 49.11 26.02
C CYS A 507 -27.04 49.12 25.49
N GLY A 508 -26.65 48.15 24.64
CA GLY A 508 -25.28 48.02 24.15
C GLY A 508 -24.23 47.88 25.26
N PHE A 509 -22.94 47.86 24.89
CA PHE A 509 -21.81 47.82 25.81
C PHE A 509 -20.53 48.40 25.16
N VAL A 510 -19.52 48.68 25.98
CA VAL A 510 -18.17 49.05 25.52
C VAL A 510 -17.31 47.77 25.48
N PRO A 511 -16.84 47.31 24.30
CA PRO A 511 -16.12 46.04 24.16
C PRO A 511 -14.86 45.92 25.03
N GLU A 512 -14.16 47.03 25.26
CA GLU A 512 -12.91 47.10 26.03
C GLU A 512 -13.13 46.97 27.55
N GLN A 513 -14.38 47.13 28.03
CA GLN A 513 -14.75 47.10 29.46
C GLN A 513 -15.65 45.91 29.80
N ALA A 514 -15.77 44.90 28.93
CA ALA A 514 -16.58 43.71 29.19
C ALA A 514 -15.92 42.83 30.28
N GLU A 515 -16.22 43.11 31.55
CA GLU A 515 -15.57 42.51 32.73
C GLU A 515 -15.93 41.03 33.01
N THR A 516 -16.92 40.45 32.32
CA THR A 516 -17.38 39.08 32.61
C THR A 516 -16.76 38.03 31.68
N LYS A 517 -16.10 37.01 32.26
CA LYS A 517 -15.53 35.83 31.58
C LYS A 517 -16.50 35.11 30.62
N LEU A 518 -17.81 35.19 30.89
CA LEU A 518 -18.85 34.58 30.05
C LEU A 518 -19.09 35.35 28.74
N VAL A 519 -19.03 36.68 28.75
CA VAL A 519 -19.21 37.51 27.54
C VAL A 519 -18.05 37.32 26.57
N THR A 520 -16.82 37.16 27.08
CA THR A 520 -15.63 36.90 26.25
C THR A 520 -15.61 35.50 25.63
N LEU A 521 -16.15 34.48 26.31
CA LEU A 521 -16.25 33.11 25.78
C LEU A 521 -17.25 33.00 24.61
N GLY A 522 -18.43 33.63 24.70
CA GLY A 522 -19.42 33.63 23.63
C GLY A 522 -18.89 34.30 22.35
N ILE A 523 -18.19 35.43 22.50
CA ILE A 523 -17.54 36.14 21.39
C ILE A 523 -16.41 35.30 20.77
N SER A 524 -15.55 34.67 21.61
CA SER A 524 -14.48 33.79 21.12
C SER A 524 -15.03 32.61 20.32
N SER A 525 -16.07 31.95 20.84
CA SER A 525 -16.69 30.81 20.15
C SER A 525 -17.32 31.19 18.82
N MET A 526 -18.01 32.35 18.75
CA MET A 526 -18.54 32.85 17.48
C MET A 526 -17.43 33.14 16.47
N ASN A 527 -16.30 33.69 16.93
CA ASN A 527 -15.16 34.03 16.05
C ASN A 527 -14.46 32.77 15.52
N GLU A 528 -14.22 31.77 16.38
CA GLU A 528 -13.67 30.46 15.98
C GLU A 528 -14.56 29.77 14.94
N ARG A 529 -15.87 29.77 15.14
CA ARG A 529 -16.84 29.18 14.19
C ARG A 529 -16.84 29.92 12.85
N ALA A 530 -16.75 31.24 12.86
CA ALA A 530 -16.62 32.02 11.62
C ALA A 530 -15.34 31.62 10.86
N ALA A 531 -14.21 31.48 11.57
CA ALA A 531 -12.94 31.05 10.98
C ALA A 531 -13.00 29.64 10.35
N GLN A 532 -13.77 28.71 10.92
CA GLN A 532 -13.94 27.33 10.38
C GLN A 532 -14.57 27.26 8.98
N VAL A 533 -15.22 28.35 8.54
CA VAL A 533 -15.81 28.50 7.21
C VAL A 533 -15.14 29.62 6.40
N ASN A 534 -13.88 29.96 6.74
CA ASN A 534 -13.10 31.04 6.14
C ASN A 534 -13.80 32.41 6.21
N GLY A 535 -14.64 32.60 7.24
CA GLY A 535 -15.35 33.84 7.51
C GLY A 535 -14.70 34.68 8.60
N SER A 536 -15.27 35.87 8.81
CA SER A 536 -14.87 36.81 9.85
C SER A 536 -16.07 37.31 10.65
N LEU A 537 -15.84 37.58 11.93
CA LEU A 537 -16.83 38.14 12.84
C LEU A 537 -16.45 39.58 13.19
N LYS A 538 -17.40 40.51 13.12
CA LYS A 538 -17.26 41.89 13.59
C LYS A 538 -18.39 42.22 14.53
N ILE A 539 -18.06 42.72 15.72
CA ILE A 539 -19.03 43.15 16.71
C ILE A 539 -18.86 44.65 16.91
N ASN A 540 -19.93 45.41 16.67
CA ASN A 540 -19.98 46.83 16.96
C ASN A 540 -21.04 47.05 18.04
N SER A 541 -20.65 47.58 19.20
CA SER A 541 -21.60 47.98 20.22
C SER A 541 -21.24 49.35 20.77
N THR A 542 -22.26 50.09 21.18
CA THR A 542 -22.09 51.38 21.84
C THR A 542 -23.16 51.48 22.91
N GLU A 543 -22.77 51.96 24.09
CA GLU A 543 -23.69 52.17 25.20
C GLU A 543 -24.86 53.07 24.78
N GLY A 544 -26.08 52.65 25.13
CA GLY A 544 -27.35 53.26 24.75
C GLY A 544 -27.79 53.06 23.29
N LYS A 545 -27.01 52.38 22.43
CA LYS A 545 -27.30 52.24 20.99
C LYS A 545 -27.41 50.79 20.49
N GLY A 546 -27.38 49.81 21.39
CA GLY A 546 -27.48 48.38 21.07
C GLY A 546 -26.18 47.74 20.58
N THR A 547 -26.27 46.50 20.10
CA THR A 547 -25.16 45.73 19.54
C THR A 547 -25.49 45.24 18.12
N ILE A 548 -24.47 45.22 17.27
CA ILE A 548 -24.49 44.62 15.94
C ILE A 548 -23.44 43.52 15.90
N VAL A 549 -23.88 42.28 15.68
CA VAL A 549 -23.02 41.13 15.41
C VAL A 549 -23.10 40.83 13.92
N ALA A 550 -22.02 41.07 13.18
CA ALA A 550 -21.94 40.85 11.74
C ALA A 550 -20.93 39.74 11.44
N VAL A 551 -21.40 38.65 10.84
CA VAL A 551 -20.55 37.57 10.32
C VAL A 551 -20.51 37.67 8.80
N THR A 552 -19.32 37.63 8.23
CA THR A 552 -19.09 37.68 6.78
C THR A 552 -18.41 36.39 6.38
N VAL A 553 -19.02 35.64 5.46
CA VAL A 553 -18.50 34.36 4.95
C VAL A 553 -18.35 34.46 3.43
N PRO A 554 -17.41 33.70 2.82
CA PRO A 554 -17.31 33.65 1.37
C PRO A 554 -18.61 33.13 0.77
N ARG A 555 -19.10 33.78 -0.28
CA ARG A 555 -20.21 33.27 -1.09
C ARG A 555 -19.67 32.02 -1.76
N SER A 556 -20.26 30.86 -1.49
CA SER A 556 -19.90 29.68 -2.26
C SER A 556 -20.30 29.96 -3.70
N ARG A 557 -19.33 30.16 -4.58
CA ARG A 557 -19.56 29.88 -5.99
C ARG A 557 -19.74 28.36 -6.03
N GLU A 558 -20.90 27.89 -6.48
CA GLU A 558 -20.92 26.58 -7.12
C GLU A 558 -19.85 26.66 -8.21
N ASN A 559 -18.68 26.09 -7.93
CA ASN A 559 -17.56 25.92 -8.85
C ASN A 559 -16.52 24.98 -8.26
#